data_AF-A0A813JHL8-F1
#
_entry.id   AF-A0A813JHL8-F1
#
_cell.length_a   1.000
_cell.length_b   1.000
_cell.length_c   1.000
_cell.angle_alpha   90.00
_cell.angle_beta   90.00
_cell.angle_gamma   90.00
#
_symmetry.space_group_name_H-M   'P 1'
#
loop_
_entity.id
_entity.type
_entity.pdbx_description
1 polymer ?
#
loop_
_entity_poly.entity_id
_entity_poly.type
_entity_poly.pdbx_seq_one_letter_code
_entity_poly.pdbx_strand_id
1 'polypeptide(L)'
;DCLRGVNFHRTKASRLRDIAAILLRDFGGAVPSTFDKLVSLPGVGPKVANLVLSVTFGQVCGIGMVVDTHVHRVSRRLGWTTGCKLPEQTRKQLEEFIPEEARELVTLRLIGFGQEVCLPVHPRCRSCPLAAAKLCPSAAMASESAALEDPEGLDWKLQSPSKGSKRTVIQIDLSDDD
;
A
#
# COMPACT_ATOMS: atom_id res chain seq x y z
N ASP A 1 18.69 22.53 -12.83
CA ASP A 1 17.61 22.37 -13.83
C ASP A 1 17.03 20.96 -13.94
N CYS A 2 17.78 19.90 -13.63
CA CYS A 2 17.35 18.50 -13.78
C CYS A 2 16.09 18.08 -13.00
N LEU A 3 15.66 18.84 -11.97
CA LEU A 3 14.51 18.49 -11.12
C LEU A 3 13.24 19.30 -11.40
N ARG A 4 13.22 20.19 -12.41
CA ARG A 4 12.10 21.13 -12.63
C ARG A 4 10.72 20.47 -12.79
N GLY A 5 10.64 19.23 -13.27
CA GLY A 5 9.38 18.49 -13.43
C GLY A 5 8.83 17.85 -12.15
N VAL A 6 9.51 17.98 -11.01
CA VAL A 6 9.13 17.31 -9.75
C VAL A 6 8.54 18.30 -8.75
N ASN A 7 7.48 17.89 -8.05
CA ASN A 7 6.94 18.67 -6.94
C ASN A 7 7.99 18.90 -5.84
N PHE A 8 8.03 20.14 -5.32
CA PHE A 8 8.99 20.61 -4.31
C PHE A 8 10.47 20.51 -4.74
N HIS A 9 10.75 20.70 -6.04
CA HIS A 9 12.09 20.52 -6.61
C HIS A 9 13.18 21.35 -5.94
N ARG A 10 12.91 22.59 -5.52
CA ARG A 10 13.91 23.46 -4.87
C ARG A 10 14.39 22.86 -3.54
N THR A 11 13.46 22.45 -2.70
CA THR A 11 13.76 21.82 -1.41
C THR A 11 14.45 20.48 -1.60
N LYS A 12 13.98 19.66 -2.56
CA LYS A 12 14.62 18.38 -2.90
C LYS A 12 16.05 18.56 -3.40
N ALA A 13 16.30 19.54 -4.26
CA ALA A 13 17.63 19.85 -4.77
C ALA A 13 18.60 20.24 -3.65
N SER A 14 18.14 21.05 -2.68
CA SER A 14 18.96 21.38 -1.50
C SER A 14 19.28 20.13 -0.70
N ARG A 15 18.25 19.34 -0.32
CA ARG A 15 18.42 18.13 0.47
C ARG A 15 19.35 17.11 -0.17
N LEU A 16 19.26 16.92 -1.49
CA LEU A 16 20.17 15.99 -2.19
C LEU A 16 21.63 16.42 -2.10
N ARG A 17 21.92 17.72 -2.20
CA ARG A 17 23.28 18.24 -1.99
C ARG A 17 23.75 18.04 -0.56
N ASP A 18 22.88 18.32 0.42
CA ASP A 18 23.19 18.16 1.84
C ASP A 18 23.47 16.68 2.19
N ILE A 19 22.63 15.77 1.68
CA ILE A 19 22.83 14.32 1.82
C ILE A 19 24.17 13.91 1.21
N ALA A 20 24.47 14.31 -0.03
CA ALA A 20 25.73 13.94 -0.69
C ALA A 20 26.96 14.41 0.12
N ALA A 21 26.91 15.64 0.67
CA ALA A 21 27.97 16.16 1.52
C ALA A 21 28.14 15.35 2.82
N ILE A 22 27.03 14.97 3.47
CA ILE A 22 27.04 14.12 4.67
C ILE A 22 27.60 12.73 4.36
N LEU A 23 27.18 12.11 3.25
CA LEU A 23 27.67 10.79 2.85
C LEU A 23 29.18 10.79 2.61
N LEU A 24 29.70 11.80 1.93
CA LEU A 24 31.14 11.94 1.71
C LEU A 24 31.92 12.16 3.01
N ARG A 25 31.41 13.01 3.91
CA ARG A 25 32.09 13.37 5.16
C ARG A 25 32.05 12.26 6.22
N ASP A 26 30.87 11.68 6.45
CA ASP A 26 30.59 10.86 7.63
C ASP A 26 30.49 9.36 7.30
N PHE A 27 30.27 9.01 6.02
CA PHE A 27 30.03 7.62 5.58
C PHE A 27 30.98 7.16 4.45
N GLY A 28 32.06 7.90 4.19
CA GLY A 28 33.06 7.52 3.18
C GLY A 28 32.52 7.45 1.75
N GLY A 29 31.44 8.17 1.47
CA GLY A 29 30.74 8.15 0.17
C GLY A 29 29.76 6.99 0.00
N ALA A 30 29.58 6.12 0.99
CA ALA A 30 28.64 5.00 0.93
C ALA A 30 27.31 5.34 1.61
N VAL A 31 26.21 4.80 1.08
CA VAL A 31 24.89 4.88 1.73
C VAL A 31 24.91 3.96 2.97
N PRO A 32 24.47 4.43 4.16
CA PRO A 32 24.46 3.60 5.35
C PRO A 32 23.41 2.49 5.25
N SER A 33 23.74 1.31 5.77
CA SER A 33 22.90 0.11 5.76
C SER A 33 22.11 -0.10 7.06
N THR A 34 21.86 0.95 7.84
CA THR A 34 21.07 0.84 9.08
C THR A 34 19.98 1.89 9.12
N PHE A 35 18.83 1.52 9.69
CA PHE A 35 17.64 2.37 9.73
C PHE A 35 17.92 3.72 10.40
N ASP A 36 18.52 3.71 11.60
CA ASP A 36 18.78 4.95 12.37
C ASP A 36 19.72 5.91 11.63
N LYS A 37 20.70 5.38 10.90
CA LYS A 37 21.62 6.18 10.08
C LYS A 37 20.97 6.71 8.81
N LEU A 38 19.97 6.01 8.26
CA LEU A 38 19.21 6.49 7.12
C LEU A 38 18.25 7.61 7.55
N VAL A 39 17.53 7.43 8.65
CA VAL A 39 16.57 8.43 9.17
C VAL A 39 17.27 9.69 9.69
N SER A 40 18.56 9.63 10.03
CA SER A 40 19.33 10.82 10.39
C SER A 40 19.63 11.73 9.17
N LEU A 41 19.49 11.23 7.95
CA LEU A 41 19.72 12.02 6.73
C LEU A 41 18.57 13.01 6.49
N PRO A 42 18.87 14.26 6.07
CA PRO A 42 17.86 15.30 5.95
C PRO A 42 16.81 14.97 4.89
N GLY A 43 15.56 14.83 5.31
CA GLY A 43 14.43 14.52 4.43
C GLY A 43 14.22 13.02 4.18
N VAL A 44 14.99 12.15 4.82
CA VAL A 44 14.75 10.71 4.84
C VAL A 44 13.92 10.39 6.08
N GLY A 45 12.66 10.01 5.86
CA GLY A 45 11.77 9.51 6.92
C GLY A 45 11.73 7.98 6.97
N PRO A 46 10.98 7.39 7.93
CA PRO A 46 10.84 5.94 8.10
C PRO A 46 10.49 5.20 6.81
N LYS A 47 9.56 5.76 6.01
CA LYS A 47 9.17 5.20 4.70
C LYS A 47 10.36 5.06 3.74
N VAL A 48 11.14 6.13 3.59
CA VAL A 48 12.25 6.18 2.64
C VAL A 48 13.40 5.29 3.15
N ALA A 49 13.66 5.29 4.45
CA ALA A 49 14.67 4.42 5.07
C ALA A 49 14.35 2.93 4.83
N ASN A 50 13.11 2.51 5.07
CA ASN A 50 12.67 1.13 4.82
C ASN A 50 12.79 0.74 3.34
N LEU A 51 12.43 1.64 2.42
CA LEU A 51 12.60 1.41 0.98
C LEU A 51 14.07 1.22 0.59
N VAL A 52 14.98 2.05 1.13
CA VAL A 52 16.42 1.92 0.84
C VAL A 52 16.99 0.62 1.40
N LEU A 53 16.66 0.25 2.65
CA LEU A 53 17.12 -1.01 3.25
C LEU A 53 16.63 -2.22 2.46
N SER A 54 15.38 -2.19 2.01
CA SER A 54 14.78 -3.27 1.25
C SER A 54 15.37 -3.37 -0.15
N VAL A 55 15.35 -2.29 -0.93
CA VAL A 55 15.74 -2.33 -2.35
C VAL A 55 17.26 -2.43 -2.51
N THR A 56 18.03 -1.72 -1.70
CA THR A 56 19.50 -1.60 -1.90
C THR A 56 20.28 -2.69 -1.18
N PHE A 57 19.85 -3.07 0.02
CA PHE A 57 20.61 -3.97 0.87
C PHE A 57 20.01 -5.36 1.00
N GLY A 58 18.78 -5.59 0.52
CA GLY A 58 18.06 -6.85 0.74
C GLY A 58 17.89 -7.19 2.23
N GLN A 59 18.12 -6.21 3.12
CA GLN A 59 18.17 -6.38 4.58
C GLN A 59 16.77 -6.38 5.22
N VAL A 60 15.75 -6.52 4.39
CA VAL A 60 14.41 -6.87 4.80
C VAL A 60 14.03 -8.07 3.95
N CYS A 61 14.15 -9.27 4.52
CA CYS A 61 13.37 -10.40 4.04
C CYS A 61 11.91 -9.92 3.99
N GLY A 62 11.29 -9.99 2.80
CA GLY A 62 10.03 -9.34 2.51
C GLY A 62 10.11 -7.82 2.55
N ILE A 63 9.44 -7.13 1.63
CA ILE A 63 9.18 -5.70 1.85
C ILE A 63 8.34 -5.58 3.11
N GLY A 64 8.96 -5.18 4.22
CA GLY A 64 8.24 -4.70 5.38
C GLY A 64 7.18 -3.72 4.89
N MET A 65 5.94 -3.85 5.41
CA MET A 65 4.77 -3.22 4.81
C MET A 65 4.99 -1.71 4.64
N VAL A 66 5.08 -1.21 3.40
CA VAL A 66 5.32 0.22 3.17
C VAL A 66 3.98 0.94 3.13
N VAL A 67 3.61 1.56 4.24
CA VAL A 67 2.37 2.32 4.30
C VAL A 67 2.59 3.75 3.81
N ASP A 68 1.88 4.09 2.74
CA ASP A 68 1.73 5.47 2.28
C ASP A 68 0.31 6.00 2.49
N THR A 69 0.01 7.18 1.95
CA THR A 69 -1.32 7.80 2.08
C THR A 69 -2.42 7.02 1.36
N HIS A 70 -2.10 6.26 0.32
CA HIS A 70 -3.04 5.38 -0.39
C HIS A 70 -3.30 4.13 0.45
N VAL A 71 -2.25 3.39 0.83
CA VAL A 71 -2.34 2.19 1.65
C VAL A 71 -3.05 2.48 2.97
N HIS A 72 -2.68 3.57 3.66
CA HIS A 72 -3.31 3.99 4.91
C HIS A 72 -4.82 4.24 4.74
N ARG A 73 -5.19 5.02 3.71
CA ARG A 73 -6.60 5.36 3.44
C ARG A 73 -7.41 4.13 3.05
N VAL A 74 -6.91 3.32 2.12
CA VAL A 74 -7.62 2.15 1.62
C VAL A 74 -7.80 1.13 2.73
N SER A 75 -6.75 0.83 3.49
CA SER A 75 -6.83 -0.13 4.61
C SER A 75 -7.83 0.31 5.67
N ARG A 76 -7.90 1.62 5.97
CA ARG A 76 -8.91 2.17 6.87
C ARG A 76 -10.33 2.05 6.31
N ARG A 77 -10.53 2.33 5.02
CA ARG A 77 -11.85 2.22 4.36
C ARG A 77 -12.34 0.79 4.22
N LEU A 78 -11.43 -0.17 4.05
CA LEU A 78 -11.74 -1.60 4.04
C LEU A 78 -11.95 -2.18 5.44
N GLY A 79 -11.67 -1.40 6.50
CA GLY A 79 -11.78 -1.88 7.88
C GLY A 79 -10.65 -2.82 8.31
N TRP A 80 -9.56 -2.89 7.56
CA TRP A 80 -8.39 -3.73 7.90
C TRP A 80 -7.59 -3.17 9.07
N THR A 81 -7.68 -1.86 9.30
CA THR A 81 -7.02 -1.19 10.42
C THR A 81 -8.02 -0.36 11.21
N THR A 82 -7.95 -0.43 12.53
CA THR A 82 -8.87 0.26 13.45
C THR A 82 -8.11 1.20 14.37
N GLY A 83 -8.66 2.39 14.63
CA GLY A 83 -8.08 3.37 15.57
C GLY A 83 -6.77 4.04 15.13
N CYS A 84 -6.19 3.69 13.97
CA CYS A 84 -4.92 4.27 13.52
C CYS A 84 -5.08 5.73 13.08
N LYS A 85 -4.35 6.64 13.73
CA LYS A 85 -4.23 8.05 13.31
C LYS A 85 -2.97 8.31 12.49
N LEU A 86 -1.94 7.48 12.67
CA LEU A 86 -0.63 7.64 12.05
C LEU A 86 -0.33 6.47 11.09
N PRO A 87 0.34 6.71 9.94
CA PRO A 87 0.73 5.65 9.01
C PRO A 87 1.54 4.52 9.65
N GLU A 88 2.39 4.86 10.62
CA GLU A 88 3.20 3.89 11.38
C GLU A 88 2.34 2.90 12.18
N GLN A 89 1.20 3.35 12.71
CA GLN A 89 0.26 2.47 13.43
C GLN A 89 -0.44 1.51 12.46
N THR A 90 -0.82 2.02 11.28
CA THR A 90 -1.37 1.19 10.21
C THR A 90 -0.35 0.16 9.75
N ARG A 91 0.93 0.53 9.62
CA ARG A 91 1.98 -0.44 9.25
C ARG A 91 2.00 -1.61 10.20
N LYS A 92 2.11 -1.36 11.50
CA LYS A 92 2.19 -2.41 12.52
C LYS A 92 0.98 -3.36 12.45
N GLN A 93 -0.24 -2.83 12.37
CA GLN A 93 -1.44 -3.66 12.24
C GLN A 93 -1.47 -4.48 10.94
N LEU A 94 -1.01 -3.90 9.83
CA LEU A 94 -0.95 -4.61 8.55
C LEU A 94 0.17 -5.67 8.52
N GLU A 95 1.29 -5.45 9.21
CA GLU A 95 2.37 -6.44 9.34
C GLU A 95 1.94 -7.65 10.17
N GLU A 96 1.09 -7.45 11.18
CA GLU A 96 0.47 -8.52 11.97
C GLU A 96 -0.57 -9.32 11.17
N PHE A 97 -1.27 -8.65 10.24
CA PHE A 97 -2.34 -9.25 9.44
C PHE A 97 -1.85 -9.93 8.16
N ILE A 98 -0.82 -9.38 7.50
CA ILE A 98 -0.37 -9.80 6.16
C ILE A 98 0.96 -10.55 6.26
N PRO A 99 1.04 -11.79 5.74
CA PRO A 99 2.26 -12.59 5.75
C PRO A 99 3.36 -11.90 4.93
N GLU A 100 4.60 -12.08 5.37
CA GLU A 100 5.79 -11.34 4.88
C GLU A 100 5.96 -11.39 3.37
N GLU A 101 5.70 -12.56 2.79
CA GLU A 101 5.83 -12.87 1.36
C GLU A 101 4.81 -12.10 0.51
N ALA A 102 3.66 -11.74 1.10
CA ALA A 102 2.59 -11.03 0.40
C ALA A 102 2.66 -9.50 0.57
N ARG A 103 3.47 -8.98 1.49
CA ARG A 103 3.46 -7.55 1.88
C ARG A 103 3.81 -6.62 0.72
N GLU A 104 4.81 -6.96 -0.09
CA GLU A 104 5.17 -6.21 -1.30
C GLU A 104 3.98 -6.09 -2.24
N LEU A 105 3.44 -7.25 -2.59
CA LEU A 105 2.41 -7.39 -3.60
C LEU A 105 1.13 -6.68 -3.18
N VAL A 106 0.76 -6.80 -1.91
CA VAL A 106 -0.39 -6.09 -1.33
C VAL A 106 -0.13 -4.58 -1.35
N THR A 107 1.05 -4.12 -0.95
CA THR A 107 1.40 -2.70 -0.96
C THR A 107 1.24 -2.10 -2.37
N LEU A 108 1.86 -2.69 -3.38
CA LEU A 108 1.80 -2.21 -4.76
C LEU A 108 0.37 -2.18 -5.29
N ARG A 109 -0.42 -3.23 -5.02
CA ARG A 109 -1.83 -3.31 -5.42
C ARG A 109 -2.68 -2.24 -4.74
N LEU A 110 -2.48 -2.02 -3.44
CA LEU A 110 -3.22 -0.99 -2.69
C LEU A 110 -2.86 0.43 -3.13
N ILE A 111 -1.59 0.68 -3.50
CA ILE A 111 -1.16 1.97 -4.07
C ILE A 111 -1.89 2.22 -5.38
N GLY A 112 -1.78 1.30 -6.35
CA GLY A 112 -2.43 1.45 -7.66
C GLY A 112 -3.96 1.58 -7.54
N PHE A 113 -4.58 0.73 -6.70
CA PHE A 113 -6.01 0.81 -6.43
C PHE A 113 -6.42 2.14 -5.79
N GLY A 114 -5.62 2.66 -4.85
CA GLY A 114 -5.85 3.96 -4.23
C GLY A 114 -5.58 5.15 -5.15
N GLN A 115 -4.84 4.98 -6.24
CA GLN A 115 -4.58 6.01 -7.25
C GLN A 115 -5.68 6.06 -8.31
N GLU A 116 -6.23 4.90 -8.70
CA GLU A 116 -7.16 4.81 -9.84
C GLU A 116 -8.63 4.65 -9.43
N VAL A 117 -8.93 4.00 -8.30
CA VAL A 117 -10.30 3.62 -7.93
C VAL A 117 -10.70 4.25 -6.60
N CYS A 118 -9.97 3.97 -5.53
CA CYS A 118 -10.29 4.43 -4.17
C CYS A 118 -9.69 5.82 -3.89
N LEU A 119 -10.10 6.79 -4.71
CA LEU A 119 -9.65 8.18 -4.67
C LEU A 119 -9.93 8.85 -3.31
N PRO A 120 -9.11 9.83 -2.89
CA PRO A 120 -9.32 10.54 -1.62
C PRO A 120 -10.68 11.23 -1.58
N VAL A 121 -11.08 11.86 -2.68
CA VAL A 121 -12.36 12.54 -2.88
C VAL A 121 -13.13 11.82 -3.99
N HIS A 122 -14.44 11.61 -3.82
CA HIS A 122 -15.32 10.90 -4.76
C HIS A 122 -14.73 9.57 -5.29
N PRO A 123 -14.50 8.56 -4.42
CA PRO A 123 -14.02 7.25 -4.87
C PRO A 123 -14.99 6.63 -5.88
N ARG A 124 -14.45 5.89 -6.86
CA ARG A 124 -15.22 5.26 -7.94
C ARG A 124 -15.91 3.98 -7.45
N CYS A 125 -16.74 4.08 -6.41
CA CYS A 125 -17.37 2.92 -5.77
C CYS A 125 -18.33 2.16 -6.69
N ARG A 126 -19.00 2.84 -7.63
CA ARG A 126 -19.93 2.21 -8.59
C ARG A 126 -19.25 1.16 -9.50
N SER A 127 -18.01 1.42 -9.90
CA SER A 127 -17.21 0.52 -10.74
C SER A 127 -16.15 -0.24 -9.92
N CYS A 128 -16.26 -0.24 -8.60
CA CYS A 128 -15.26 -0.85 -7.73
C CYS A 128 -15.57 -2.35 -7.53
N PRO A 129 -14.64 -3.27 -7.83
CA PRO A 129 -14.87 -4.71 -7.66
C PRO A 129 -15.14 -5.08 -6.20
N LEU A 130 -14.50 -4.40 -5.25
CA LEU A 130 -14.72 -4.63 -3.81
C LEU A 130 -16.10 -4.15 -3.34
N ALA A 131 -16.65 -3.12 -3.98
CA ALA A 131 -18.01 -2.66 -3.70
C ALA A 131 -19.04 -3.61 -4.31
N ALA A 132 -18.84 -4.02 -5.57
CA ALA A 132 -19.70 -5.00 -6.25
C ALA A 132 -19.76 -6.33 -5.49
N ALA A 133 -18.62 -6.80 -4.97
CA ALA A 133 -18.53 -8.01 -4.15
C ALA A 133 -19.05 -7.84 -2.71
N LYS A 134 -19.54 -6.64 -2.33
CA LYS A 134 -19.99 -6.31 -0.96
C LYS A 134 -18.92 -6.54 0.12
N LEU A 135 -17.64 -6.42 -0.24
CA LEU A 135 -16.50 -6.58 0.66
C LEU A 135 -16.02 -5.25 1.27
N CYS A 136 -16.44 -4.11 0.71
CA CYS A 136 -16.03 -2.79 1.18
C CYS A 136 -17.10 -2.18 2.12
N PRO A 137 -16.85 -2.08 3.43
CA PRO A 137 -17.81 -1.49 4.37
C PRO A 137 -18.06 0.00 4.10
N SER A 138 -17.03 0.72 3.61
CA SER A 138 -17.18 2.14 3.25
C SER A 138 -18.05 2.39 2.00
N ALA A 139 -18.26 1.39 1.15
CA ALA A 139 -19.14 1.51 -0.01
C ALA A 139 -20.61 1.33 0.35
N ALA A 140 -20.92 0.43 1.30
CA ALA A 140 -22.28 0.20 1.79
C ALA A 140 -22.87 1.45 2.50
N MET A 141 -22.03 2.23 3.18
CA MET A 141 -22.44 3.52 3.76
C MET A 141 -22.74 4.59 2.70
N ALA A 142 -22.31 4.41 1.45
CA ALA A 142 -22.60 5.34 0.35
C ALA A 142 -23.89 4.99 -0.43
N SER A 143 -24.38 3.75 -0.31
CA SER A 143 -25.55 3.27 -1.07
C SER A 143 -26.92 3.67 -0.50
N GLU A 144 -26.98 4.36 0.65
CA GLU A 144 -28.25 4.87 1.19
C GLU A 144 -28.75 6.15 0.49
N SER A 145 -27.98 6.71 -0.46
CA SER A 145 -28.32 7.96 -1.18
C SER A 145 -28.38 7.85 -2.71
N ALA A 146 -28.19 6.68 -3.32
CA ALA A 146 -28.25 6.60 -4.80
C ALA A 146 -28.79 5.25 -5.27
N ALA A 147 -30.11 5.13 -5.27
CA ALA A 147 -30.81 4.16 -6.11
C ALA A 147 -30.83 4.64 -7.58
N LEU A 148 -31.05 3.68 -8.49
CA LEU A 148 -31.25 3.77 -9.96
C LEU A 148 -29.94 3.69 -10.78
N GLU A 149 -29.71 2.76 -11.71
CA GLU A 149 -30.49 1.68 -12.37
C GLU A 149 -29.49 0.58 -12.83
N ASP A 150 -29.94 -0.67 -12.91
CA ASP A 150 -29.22 -1.82 -13.48
C ASP A 150 -29.15 -1.74 -15.01
N PRO A 151 -28.01 -2.04 -15.65
CA PRO A 151 -27.99 -2.62 -16.98
C PRO A 151 -27.66 -4.11 -16.89
N GLU A 152 -28.57 -4.88 -17.47
CA GLU A 152 -28.61 -6.33 -17.54
C GLU A 152 -27.34 -6.96 -18.12
N GLY A 153 -27.02 -8.16 -17.64
CA GLY A 153 -26.43 -9.19 -18.50
C GLY A 153 -24.95 -9.53 -18.29
N LEU A 154 -24.58 -10.06 -17.13
CA LEU A 154 -23.48 -11.03 -17.05
C LEU A 154 -23.77 -12.10 -15.98
N ASP A 155 -24.20 -13.27 -16.46
CA ASP A 155 -24.46 -14.48 -15.67
C ASP A 155 -23.13 -15.09 -15.21
N TRP A 156 -22.73 -14.84 -13.97
CA TRP A 156 -21.70 -15.63 -13.31
C TRP A 156 -22.37 -16.49 -12.23
N LYS A 157 -22.57 -17.77 -12.56
CA LYS A 157 -23.13 -18.75 -11.62
C LYS A 157 -22.11 -19.10 -10.55
N LEU A 158 -22.29 -18.55 -9.36
CA LEU A 158 -21.60 -18.99 -8.15
C LEU A 158 -22.27 -20.26 -7.62
N GLN A 159 -21.63 -21.42 -7.80
CA GLN A 159 -22.07 -22.63 -7.10
C GLN A 159 -21.81 -22.47 -5.59
N SER A 160 -22.86 -22.67 -4.81
CA SER A 160 -22.87 -22.47 -3.37
C SER A 160 -22.22 -23.68 -2.66
N PRO A 161 -21.38 -23.49 -1.64
CA PRO A 161 -20.90 -24.61 -0.84
C PRO A 161 -22.04 -25.15 0.04
N SER A 162 -22.19 -26.48 0.06
CA SER A 162 -23.14 -27.18 0.92
C SER A 162 -22.84 -26.95 2.40
N LYS A 163 -23.91 -26.82 3.19
CA LYS A 163 -23.90 -26.54 4.63
C LYS A 163 -22.98 -27.49 5.40
N GLY A 164 -21.97 -26.93 6.08
CA GLY A 164 -21.28 -27.61 7.18
C GLY A 164 -19.75 -27.64 7.10
N SER A 165 -19.08 -26.49 6.97
CA SER A 165 -17.67 -26.37 7.39
C SER A 165 -17.31 -24.90 7.62
N LYS A 166 -16.97 -24.54 8.86
CA LYS A 166 -16.45 -23.20 9.21
C LYS A 166 -14.94 -23.16 8.98
N ARG A 167 -14.51 -23.21 7.72
CA ARG A 167 -13.14 -22.84 7.30
C ARG A 167 -13.15 -22.69 5.79
N THR A 168 -13.00 -21.47 5.32
CA THR A 168 -12.61 -21.23 3.92
C THR A 168 -11.10 -21.43 3.87
N VAL A 169 -10.67 -22.61 3.47
CA VAL A 169 -9.29 -22.86 3.05
C VAL A 169 -9.22 -22.42 1.60
N ILE A 170 -8.43 -21.39 1.30
CA ILE A 170 -8.13 -21.00 -0.08
C ILE A 170 -6.98 -21.88 -0.52
N GLN A 171 -7.28 -22.93 -1.29
CA GLN A 171 -6.27 -23.66 -2.07
C GLN A 171 -5.97 -22.88 -3.34
N ILE A 172 -4.69 -22.58 -3.58
CA ILE A 172 -4.19 -22.05 -4.84
C ILE A 172 -3.49 -23.21 -5.52
N ASP A 173 -4.11 -23.79 -6.54
CA ASP A 173 -3.42 -24.72 -7.44
C ASP A 173 -2.62 -23.89 -8.45
N LEU A 174 -1.30 -24.02 -8.40
CA LEU A 174 -0.41 -23.59 -9.45
C LEU A 174 -0.29 -24.75 -10.43
N SER A 175 -0.99 -24.68 -11.56
CA SER A 175 -0.71 -25.52 -12.71
C SER A 175 0.44 -24.89 -13.49
N ASP A 176 1.62 -25.52 -13.36
CA ASP A 176 2.69 -25.45 -14.35
C ASP A 176 2.17 -26.04 -15.67
N ASP A 177 2.29 -25.30 -16.76
CA ASP A 177 2.23 -25.85 -18.11
C ASP A 177 3.30 -25.16 -18.97
N ASP A 178 3.99 -26.01 -19.72
CA ASP A 178 5.23 -25.84 -20.50
C ASP A 178 5.23 -24.75 -21.59
#